data_AF-A0A822GHS9-F1
#
_entry.id   AF-A0A822GHS9-F1
#
_cell.length_a   1.000
_cell.length_b   1.000
_cell.length_c   1.000
_cell.angle_alpha   90.00
_cell.angle_beta   90.00
_cell.angle_gamma   90.00
#
_symmetry.space_group_name_H-M   'P 1'
#
loop_
_entity.id
_entity.type
_entity.pdbx_description
1 polymer ?
#
loop_
_entity_poly.entity_id
_entity_poly.type
_entity_poly.pdbx_seq_one_letter_code
_entity_poly.pdbx_strand_id
1 'polypeptide(L)' 'MKWLEGAREGIIVAGGQGKGNGLHQLSNPTGLVVDE' A
#
# COMPACT_ATOMS: atom_id res chain seq x y z
N MET A 1 -2.18 -3.31 1.85
CA MET A 1 -3.09 -3.57 0.71
C MET A 1 -4.52 -3.54 1.22
N LYS A 2 -5.49 -3.21 0.39
CA LYS A 2 -6.91 -3.31 0.74
C LYS A 2 -7.53 -4.46 -0.04
N TRP A 3 -8.20 -5.35 0.68
CA TRP A 3 -9.02 -6.41 0.09
C TRP A 3 -10.48 -6.03 0.26
N LEU A 4 -11.27 -6.18 -0.79
CA LEU A 4 -12.73 -6.15 -0.69
C LEU A 4 -13.22 -7.56 -0.38
N GLU A 5 -14.39 -7.67 0.24
CA GLU A 5 -14.99 -8.97 0.52
C GLU A 5 -15.17 -9.77 -0.77
N GLY A 6 -14.70 -11.02 -0.78
CA GLY A 6 -14.74 -11.90 -1.95
C GLY A 6 -13.78 -11.52 -3.09
N ALA A 7 -12.89 -10.53 -2.89
CA ALA A 7 -11.93 -10.14 -3.92
C ALA A 7 -10.89 -11.24 -4.19
N ARG A 8 -10.59 -11.45 -5.47
CA ARG A 8 -9.53 -12.39 -5.93
C ARG A 8 -8.17 -11.70 -6.04
N GLU A 9 -8.15 -10.38 -6.03
CA GLU A 9 -6.96 -9.54 -6.13
C GLU A 9 -7.05 -8.36 -5.16
N GLY A 10 -5.88 -7.90 -4.69
CA GLY A 10 -5.76 -6.84 -3.71
C GLY A 10 -5.54 -5.48 -4.37
N ILE A 11 -5.97 -4.42 -3.68
CA ILE A 11 -5.72 -3.03 -4.09
C ILE A 11 -4.46 -2.51 -3.38
N ILE A 12 -3.51 -2.00 -4.15
CA ILE A 12 -2.36 -1.27 -3.60
C ILE A 12 -2.85 0.11 -3.14
N VAL A 13 -2.73 0.37 -1.83
CA VAL A 13 -3.19 1.63 -1.22
C VAL A 13 -2.04 2.60 -0.91
N ALA A 14 -0.82 2.08 -0.84
CA ALA A 14 0.41 2.83 -0.62
C ALA A 14 1.56 2.17 -1.39
N GLY A 15 2.40 2.98 -2.03
CA GLY A 15 3.47 2.52 -2.92
C GLY A 15 3.01 2.28 -4.37
N GLY A 16 3.93 1.88 -5.24
CA GLY A 16 3.66 1.57 -6.65
C GLY A 16 3.60 2.78 -7.60
N GLN A 17 3.52 4.01 -7.09
CA GLN A 17 3.48 5.26 -7.88
C GLN A 17 4.81 6.05 -7.84
N GLY A 18 5.93 5.33 -7.68
CA GLY A 18 7.24 5.93 -7.50
C GLY A 18 7.47 6.55 -6.10
N LYS A 19 8.68 7.06 -5.91
CA LYS A 19 9.14 7.69 -4.67
C LYS A 19 8.50 9.07 -4.51
N GLY A 20 7.91 9.37 -3.35
CA GLY A 20 7.41 10.71 -3.09
C GLY A 20 6.69 10.88 -1.76
N ASN A 21 6.11 12.07 -1.59
CA ASN A 21 5.40 12.54 -0.39
C ASN A 21 3.88 12.63 -0.58
N GLY A 22 3.35 12.11 -1.69
CA GLY A 22 1.91 11.96 -1.89
C GLY A 22 1.30 10.88 -1.00
N LEU A 23 -0.02 10.98 -0.76
CA LEU A 23 -0.77 10.10 0.15
C LEU A 23 -0.61 8.60 -0.16
N HIS A 24 -0.39 8.25 -1.43
CA HIS A 24 -0.27 6.88 -1.91
C HIS A 24 1.17 6.48 -2.28
N GLN A 25 2.17 7.31 -1.96
CA GLN A 25 3.57 7.06 -2.29
C GLN A 25 4.38 6.65 -1.06
N LEU A 26 5.49 5.96 -1.29
CA LEU A 26 6.47 5.62 -0.28
C LEU A 26 7.81 6.23 -0.66
N SER A 27 8.49 6.90 0.28
CA SER A 27 9.75 7.60 -0.02
C SER A 27 11.00 6.79 0.35
N ASN A 28 11.15 6.44 1.63
CA ASN A 28 12.19 5.56 2.15
C ASN A 28 11.65 4.75 3.34
N PRO A 29 10.67 3.84 3.12
CA PRO A 29 10.16 3.02 4.21
C PRO A 29 11.24 2.04 4.69
N THR A 30 11.39 1.88 5.99
CA THR A 30 12.34 0.92 6.60
C THR A 30 11.68 -0.39 6.99
N GLY A 31 10.35 -0.46 6.94
CA GLY A 31 9.56 -1.63 7.24
C GLY A 31 8.09 -1.40 6.91
N LEU A 32 7.31 -2.48 6.93
CA LEU A 32 5.86 -2.47 6.78
C LEU A 32 5.28 -3.37 7.87
N VAL A 33 4.31 -2.84 8.62
CA VAL A 33 3.51 -3.62 9.56
C VAL A 33 2.09 -3.69 9.02
N VAL A 34 1.52 -4.89 9.11
CA VAL A 34 0.11 -5.15 8.84
C VAL A 34 -0.45 -5.68 10.15
N ASP A 35 -1.48 -5.00 10.65
CA ASP A 35 -2.26 -5.44 11.81
C ASP A 35 -3.55 -6.12 11.33
N GLU A 36 -4.18 -6.88 12.22
CA GLU A 36 -5.44 -7.58 11.95
C GLU A 36 -6.67 -6.67 11.88
#